data_AF-A0A7K3Y3M5-F1
#
_entry.id   AF-A0A7K3Y3M5-F1
#
_cell.length_a   1.000
_cell.length_b   1.000
_cell.length_c   1.000
_cell.angle_alpha   90.00
_cell.angle_beta   90.00
_cell.angle_gamma   90.00
#
_symmetry.space_group_name_H-M   'P 1'
#
loop_
_entity.id
_entity.type
_entity.pdbx_description
1 polymer ?
#
loop_
_entity_poly.entity_id
_entity_poly.type
_entity_poly.pdbx_seq_one_letter_code
_entity_poly.pdbx_strand_id
1 'polypeptide(L)'
;MKTIIGLEIHVQLATATKLFCGCSTDYQDDEPNTHCCPVCLGLPGALPRLNEKAVEYGLRVAKALDMRVLEESAFARKNYFYPDLAKAYQVTQDDKPLAVEGIV
;
A
#
# COMPACT_ATOMS: atom_id res chain seq x y z
N MET A 1 -6.12 35.61 13.03
CA MET A 1 -5.99 34.47 12.08
C MET A 1 -6.44 33.21 12.80
N LYS A 2 -7.14 32.30 12.11
CA LYS A 2 -7.50 30.98 12.63
C LYS A 2 -6.55 29.95 11.99
N THR A 3 -5.95 29.08 12.81
CA THR A 3 -5.07 28.00 12.32
C THR A 3 -5.90 26.88 11.70
N ILE A 4 -5.47 26.36 10.56
CA ILE A 4 -6.05 25.22 9.85
C ILE A 4 -5.00 24.11 9.84
N ILE A 5 -5.39 22.88 10.20
CA ILE A 5 -4.49 21.72 10.30
C ILE A 5 -5.04 20.61 9.40
N GLY A 6 -4.16 19.98 8.63
CA GLY A 6 -4.42 18.74 7.87
C GLY A 6 -3.50 17.63 8.34
N LEU A 7 -3.97 16.38 8.26
CA LEU A 7 -3.22 15.19 8.66
C LEU A 7 -3.11 14.23 7.48
N GLU A 8 -1.95 13.58 7.35
CA GLU A 8 -1.71 12.47 6.44
C GLU A 8 -1.36 11.24 7.27
N ILE A 9 -2.18 10.19 7.16
CA ILE A 9 -2.12 9.04 8.05
C ILE A 9 -1.79 7.79 7.22
N HIS A 10 -0.69 7.11 7.57
CA HIS A 10 -0.31 5.83 7.00
C HIS A 10 -0.71 4.70 7.96
N VAL A 11 -1.36 3.67 7.43
CA VAL A 11 -1.83 2.52 8.22
C VAL A 11 -1.28 1.23 7.61
N GLN A 12 -0.66 0.39 8.44
CA GLN A 12 -0.24 -0.94 8.04
C GLN A 12 -1.42 -1.90 8.13
N LEU A 13 -1.83 -2.45 6.98
CA LEU A 13 -2.89 -3.45 6.92
C LEU A 13 -2.41 -4.78 7.49
N ALA A 14 -3.19 -5.37 8.40
CA ALA A 14 -2.90 -6.66 9.03
C ALA A 14 -3.24 -7.86 8.10
N THR A 15 -2.63 -7.91 6.92
CA THR A 15 -2.73 -9.05 5.99
C THR A 15 -1.73 -10.13 6.36
N ALA A 16 -1.92 -11.38 5.92
CA ALA A 16 -0.96 -12.48 6.15
C ALA A 16 0.24 -12.47 5.17
N THR A 17 0.05 -11.89 3.99
CA THR A 17 1.08 -11.75 2.95
C THR A 17 1.25 -10.29 2.53
N LYS A 18 2.42 -9.95 1.98
CA LYS A 18 2.72 -8.59 1.51
C LYS A 18 1.79 -8.15 0.38
N LEU A 19 1.77 -6.84 0.11
CA LEU A 19 0.81 -6.24 -0.83
C LEU A 19 0.94 -6.76 -2.27
N PHE A 20 2.17 -7.08 -2.71
CA PHE A 20 2.46 -7.43 -4.10
C PHE A 20 3.18 -8.78 -4.29
N CYS A 21 3.38 -9.55 -3.22
CA CYS A 21 4.04 -10.86 -3.25
C CYS A 21 3.59 -11.75 -2.09
N GLY A 22 3.97 -13.04 -2.14
CA GLY A 22 3.57 -14.04 -1.14
C GLY A 22 4.37 -14.07 0.17
N CYS A 23 5.35 -13.19 0.37
CA CYS A 23 6.09 -13.15 1.64
C CYS A 23 5.18 -12.83 2.81
N SER A 24 5.44 -13.42 3.98
CA SER A 24 4.75 -13.08 5.22
C SER A 24 5.02 -11.64 5.65
N THR A 25 4.03 -11.01 6.27
CA THR A 25 4.06 -9.69 6.94
C THR A 25 4.31 -9.79 8.45
N ASP A 26 4.35 -11.01 8.99
CA ASP A 26 4.66 -11.29 10.38
C ASP A 26 6.18 -11.38 10.52
N TYR A 27 6.86 -10.25 10.72
CA TYR A 27 8.32 -10.15 10.70
C TYR A 27 8.93 -9.64 12.01
N GLN A 28 8.12 -9.29 13.01
CA GLN A 28 8.57 -8.48 14.15
C GLN A 28 9.64 -9.16 15.01
N ASP A 29 9.54 -10.49 15.14
CA ASP A 29 10.44 -11.31 15.96
C ASP A 29 11.46 -12.10 15.11
N ASP A 30 11.53 -11.84 13.80
CA ASP A 30 12.37 -12.58 12.86
C ASP A 30 13.66 -11.85 12.47
N GLU A 31 14.68 -12.61 12.07
CA GLU A 31 15.97 -12.07 11.65
C GLU A 31 15.86 -11.20 10.37
N PRO A 32 16.74 -10.20 10.19
CA PRO A 32 16.72 -9.34 9.00
C PRO A 32 16.74 -10.11 7.68
N ASN A 33 15.99 -9.62 6.69
CA ASN A 33 15.92 -10.14 5.33
C ASN A 33 15.40 -11.58 5.16
N THR A 34 14.82 -12.19 6.20
CA THR A 34 14.20 -13.52 6.11
C THR A 34 12.83 -13.50 5.41
N HIS A 35 12.13 -12.36 5.40
CA HIS A 35 10.82 -12.16 4.74
C HIS A 35 10.96 -11.56 3.33
N CYS A 36 11.96 -11.99 2.57
CA CYS A 36 12.28 -11.39 1.27
C CYS A 36 12.15 -12.37 0.10
N CYS A 37 11.79 -11.85 -1.07
CA CYS A 37 11.74 -12.58 -2.34
C CYS A 37 12.12 -11.65 -3.49
N PRO A 38 12.35 -12.16 -4.72
CA PRO A 38 12.71 -11.33 -5.87
C PRO A 38 11.75 -10.16 -6.11
N VAL A 39 10.44 -10.35 -5.84
CA VAL A 39 9.44 -9.30 -6.03
C VAL A 39 9.63 -8.17 -5.04
N CYS A 40 9.74 -8.40 -3.72
CA CYS A 40 9.90 -7.28 -2.78
C CYS A 40 11.31 -6.66 -2.86
N LEU A 41 12.33 -7.47 -3.16
CA LEU A 41 13.69 -7.00 -3.43
C LEU A 41 13.84 -6.24 -4.76
N GLY A 42 12.82 -6.22 -5.62
CA GLY A 42 12.88 -5.46 -6.87
C GLY A 42 13.90 -6.00 -7.88
N LEU A 43 14.21 -7.30 -7.81
CA LEU A 43 15.19 -7.91 -8.70
C LEU A 43 14.68 -7.89 -10.16
N PRO A 44 15.60 -7.78 -11.15
CA PRO A 44 15.22 -7.78 -12.56
C PRO A 44 14.33 -8.97 -12.94
N GLY A 45 13.24 -8.69 -13.66
CA GLY A 45 12.28 -9.68 -14.13
C GLY A 45 11.18 -10.06 -13.13
N ALA A 46 11.24 -9.61 -11.88
CA ALA A 46 10.17 -9.86 -10.91
C ALA A 46 8.93 -8.99 -11.18
N LEU A 47 7.73 -9.59 -11.10
CA LEU A 47 6.45 -8.91 -11.35
C LEU A 47 5.52 -8.94 -10.12
N PRO A 48 4.80 -7.86 -9.82
CA PRO A 48 3.88 -7.78 -8.68
C PRO A 48 2.56 -8.51 -8.94
N ARG A 49 1.95 -9.03 -7.87
CA ARG A 49 0.59 -9.58 -7.83
C ARG A 49 -0.15 -9.01 -6.62
N LEU A 50 -1.24 -8.28 -6.85
CA LEU A 50 -1.99 -7.61 -5.80
C LEU A 50 -2.61 -8.61 -4.81
N ASN A 51 -2.52 -8.28 -3.52
CA ASN A 51 -3.17 -9.00 -2.44
C ASN A 51 -4.66 -8.64 -2.34
N GLU A 52 -5.54 -9.62 -2.53
CA GLU A 52 -7.00 -9.46 -2.43
C GLU A 52 -7.45 -8.94 -1.06
N LYS A 53 -6.85 -9.43 0.03
CA LYS A 53 -7.21 -9.01 1.40
C LYS A 53 -6.85 -7.55 1.67
N ALA A 54 -5.79 -7.04 1.04
CA ALA A 54 -5.45 -5.62 1.15
C ALA A 54 -6.53 -4.74 0.52
N VAL A 55 -7.09 -5.15 -0.63
CA VAL A 55 -8.21 -4.45 -1.28
C VAL A 55 -9.46 -4.53 -0.41
N GLU A 56 -9.78 -5.72 0.10
CA GLU A 56 -10.93 -5.92 0.99
C GLU A 56 -10.87 -5.00 2.22
N TYR A 57 -9.70 -4.90 2.87
CA TYR A 57 -9.51 -4.03 4.03
C TYR A 57 -9.62 -2.55 3.66
N GLY A 58 -9.06 -2.13 2.52
CA GLY A 58 -9.24 -0.77 2.02
C GLY A 58 -10.72 -0.42 1.80
N LEU A 59 -11.50 -1.33 1.23
CA LEU A 59 -12.95 -1.16 1.04
C LEU A 59 -13.72 -1.14 2.36
N ARG A 60 -13.30 -1.93 3.37
CA ARG A 60 -13.88 -1.88 4.72
C ARG A 60 -13.66 -0.52 5.37
N VAL A 61 -12.45 0.05 5.25
CA VAL A 61 -12.15 1.40 5.74
C VAL A 61 -12.99 2.44 4.99
N ALA A 62 -13.04 2.36 3.65
CA ALA A 62 -13.86 3.25 2.85
C ALA A 62 -15.33 3.25 3.31
N LYS A 63 -15.92 2.07 3.50
CA LYS A 63 -17.28 1.94 4.01
C LYS A 63 -17.45 2.50 5.44
N ALA A 64 -16.47 2.29 6.32
CA ALA A 64 -16.54 2.75 7.70
C ALA A 64 -16.46 4.28 7.81
N LEU A 65 -15.76 4.93 6.88
CA LEU A 65 -15.58 6.38 6.80
C LEU A 65 -16.57 7.07 5.84
N ASP A 66 -17.64 6.37 5.46
CA ASP A 66 -18.66 6.83 4.51
C ASP A 66 -18.06 7.41 3.21
N MET A 67 -16.99 6.78 2.72
CA MET A 67 -16.30 7.20 1.51
C MET A 67 -17.01 6.68 0.25
N ARG A 68 -16.93 7.47 -0.82
CA ARG A 68 -17.35 7.04 -2.15
C ARG A 68 -16.27 6.17 -2.80
N VAL A 69 -16.55 4.88 -2.91
CA VAL A 69 -15.70 3.92 -3.65
C VAL A 69 -15.79 4.21 -5.16
N LEU A 70 -14.65 4.26 -5.84
CA LEU A 70 -14.61 4.47 -7.29
C LEU A 70 -14.89 3.16 -8.06
N GLU A 71 -15.59 3.26 -9.19
CA GLU A 71 -15.86 2.11 -10.06
C GLU A 71 -14.57 1.54 -10.66
N GLU A 72 -13.63 2.42 -11.00
CA GLU A 72 -12.29 2.05 -11.43
C GLU A 72 -11.25 2.58 -10.46
N SER A 73 -10.30 1.71 -10.11
CA SER A 73 -9.14 2.04 -9.29
C SER A 73 -7.88 1.56 -9.98
N ALA A 74 -6.82 2.37 -9.96
CA ALA A 74 -5.57 2.04 -10.65
C ALA A 74 -4.37 2.30 -9.76
N PHE A 75 -3.34 1.48 -9.96
CA PHE A 75 -2.03 1.71 -9.37
C PHE A 75 -1.15 2.52 -10.33
N ALA A 76 -0.42 3.49 -9.78
CA ALA A 76 0.59 4.31 -10.43
C ALA A 76 1.98 4.03 -9.83
N ARG A 77 3.02 4.56 -10.49
CA ARG A 77 4.41 4.51 -10.01
C ARG A 77 4.85 5.91 -9.56
N LYS A 78 5.18 6.04 -8.27
CA LYS A 78 5.84 7.24 -7.72
C LYS A 78 7.34 7.00 -7.72
N ASN A 79 8.03 7.58 -8.70
CA ASN A 79 9.47 7.34 -8.94
C ASN A 79 10.33 8.27 -8.07
N TYR A 80 11.22 7.70 -7.27
CA TYR A 80 12.23 8.42 -6.49
C TYR A 80 13.33 7.47 -6.04
N PHE A 81 14.53 8.00 -5.81
CA PHE A 81 15.67 7.19 -5.38
C PHE A 81 15.83 7.27 -3.87
N TYR A 82 15.84 6.11 -3.22
CA TYR A 82 16.21 5.98 -1.81
C TYR A 82 16.71 4.54 -1.55
N PRO A 83 17.71 4.32 -0.66
CA PRO A 83 18.30 2.99 -0.44
C PRO A 83 17.32 1.92 0.07
N ASP A 84 16.25 2.28 0.77
CA ASP A 84 15.21 1.35 1.23
C ASP A 84 14.20 0.96 0.13
N LEU A 85 14.16 1.73 -0.96
CA LEU A 85 13.20 1.56 -2.04
C LEU A 85 13.83 0.79 -3.19
N ALA A 86 13.82 -0.54 -3.06
CA ALA A 86 14.55 -1.44 -3.94
C ALA A 86 14.27 -1.31 -5.46
N LYS A 87 13.12 -0.73 -5.85
CA LYS A 87 12.72 -0.58 -7.27
C LYS A 87 12.98 0.80 -7.85
N ALA A 88 13.44 1.76 -7.04
CA ALA A 88 13.45 3.19 -7.36
C ALA A 88 12.08 3.78 -7.74
N TYR A 89 10.99 3.07 -7.40
CA TYR A 89 9.63 3.59 -7.41
C TYR A 89 8.77 2.86 -6.39
N GLN A 90 7.78 3.58 -5.85
CA GLN A 90 6.72 3.03 -5.02
C GLN A 90 5.49 2.80 -5.88
N VAL A 91 4.85 1.63 -5.73
CA VAL A 91 3.53 1.38 -6.30
C VAL A 91 2.51 2.05 -5.38
N THR A 92 1.80 3.04 -5.90
CA THR A 92 0.83 3.88 -5.16
C THR A 92 -0.47 4.02 -5.97
N GLN A 93 -1.43 4.80 -5.50
CA GLN A 93 -2.52 5.31 -6.31
C GLN A 93 -2.39 6.83 -6.45
N ASP A 94 -2.80 7.37 -7.60
CA ASP A 94 -2.76 8.80 -7.91
C ASP A 94 -4.15 9.25 -8.41
N ASP A 95 -4.37 9.35 -9.72
CA ASP A 95 -5.63 9.82 -10.31
C ASP A 95 -6.86 8.96 -9.98
N LYS A 96 -6.68 7.66 -9.76
CA LYS A 96 -7.75 6.67 -9.53
C LYS A 96 -7.56 5.94 -8.19
N PRO A 97 -7.75 6.62 -7.04
CA PRO A 97 -7.64 5.98 -5.72
C PRO A 97 -8.74 4.94 -5.50
N LEU A 98 -8.67 4.18 -4.40
CA LEU A 98 -9.71 3.19 -4.08
C LEU A 98 -11.06 3.85 -3.74
N ALA A 99 -11.03 4.93 -2.96
CA ALA A 99 -12.19 5.68 -2.54
C ALA A 99 -11.81 7.14 -2.27
N VAL A 100 -12.80 8.03 -2.34
CA VAL A 100 -12.64 9.48 -2.09
C VAL A 100 -13.75 9.98 -1.18
N GLU A 101 -13.60 11.20 -0.66
CA GLU A 101 -14.68 11.95 0.01
C GLU A 101 -15.35 11.19 1.16
N GLY A 102 -14.73 11.21 2.35
CA GLY A 102 -15.28 10.60 3.56
C GLY A 102 -15.39 11.56 4.72
N ILE A 103 -15.96 11.05 5.81
CA ILE A 103 -16.08 11.74 7.09
C ILE A 103 -15.65 10.79 8.23
N VAL A 104 -15.17 11.39 9.32
CA VAL A 104 -14.78 10.69 10.55
C VAL A 104 -15.64 11.22 11.68
#